data_AF-A0A2U8WXW6-F1
#
_entry.id   AF-A0A2U8WXW6-F1
#
_cell.length_a   1.000
_cell.length_b   1.000
_cell.length_c   1.000
_cell.angle_alpha   90.00
_cell.angle_beta   90.00
_cell.angle_gamma   90.00
#
_symmetry.space_group_name_H-M   'P 1'
#
loop_
_entity.id
_entity.type
_entity.pdbx_description
1 polymer ?
#
loop_
_entity_poly.entity_id
_entity_poly.type
_entity_poly.pdbx_seq_one_letter_code
_entity_poly.pdbx_strand_id
1 'polypeptide(L)'
;MDEIRQIRAQAQQDLAASLARIPGGRALIDWFDGAPEFGDAEVVSLLLDRRGPSTLRIALDHHGKSATFVFELAAWIDADVRGFSHQNVIGSLTLRRAEEREVQPWELGVGCRPGEWMIECGPCFGAYGTIRADIARITLEQAPDA
;
A
#
# COMPACT_ATOMS: atom_id res chain seq x y z
N MET A 1 -14.73 22.61 7.68
CA MET A 1 -13.28 22.41 7.89
C MET A 1 -13.02 21.31 8.91
N ASP A 2 -13.73 21.29 10.04
CA ASP A 2 -13.52 20.27 11.09
C ASP A 2 -13.88 18.85 10.65
N GLU A 3 -14.95 18.68 9.86
CA GLU A 3 -15.39 17.37 9.38
C GLU A 3 -14.36 16.69 8.46
N ILE A 4 -13.76 17.43 7.52
CA ILE A 4 -12.71 16.89 6.62
C ILE A 4 -11.47 16.49 7.43
N ARG A 5 -11.10 17.30 8.43
CA ARG A 5 -9.97 16.99 9.32
C ARG A 5 -10.24 15.72 10.12
N GLN A 6 -11.47 15.54 10.59
CA GLN A 6 -11.88 14.38 11.35
C GLN A 6 -11.91 13.10 10.50
N ILE A 7 -12.40 13.19 9.25
CA ILE A 7 -12.37 12.08 8.29
C ILE A 7 -10.93 11.63 8.01
N ARG A 8 -10.02 12.59 7.75
CA ARG A 8 -8.60 12.29 7.52
C ARG A 8 -7.95 11.65 8.74
N ALA A 9 -8.18 12.21 9.92
CA ALA A 9 -7.65 11.65 11.16
C ALA A 9 -8.14 10.22 11.39
N GLN A 10 -9.42 9.94 11.14
CA GLN A 10 -9.96 8.59 11.25
C GLN A 10 -9.31 7.64 10.24
N ALA A 11 -9.17 8.04 8.97
CA ALA A 11 -8.53 7.23 7.95
C ALA A 11 -7.07 6.89 8.30
N GLN A 12 -6.32 7.84 8.89
CA GLN A 12 -4.95 7.60 9.35
C GLN A 12 -4.91 6.62 10.53
N GLN A 13 -5.87 6.69 11.46
CA GLN A 13 -5.99 5.73 12.56
C GLN A 13 -6.35 4.33 12.06
N ASP A 14 -7.27 4.22 11.10
CA ASP A 14 -7.65 2.94 10.51
C ASP A 14 -6.48 2.31 9.76
N LEU A 15 -5.72 3.12 9.01
CA LEU A 15 -4.48 2.70 8.36
C LEU A 15 -3.46 2.19 9.38
N ALA A 16 -3.21 2.95 10.45
CA ALA A 16 -2.30 2.54 11.53
C ALA A 16 -2.72 1.20 12.15
N ALA A 17 -4.02 1.02 12.42
CA ALA A 17 -4.56 -0.21 12.99
C ALA A 17 -4.41 -1.41 12.04
N SER A 18 -4.58 -1.22 10.74
CA SER A 18 -4.33 -2.25 9.73
C SER A 18 -2.85 -2.61 9.63
N LEU A 19 -1.97 -1.61 9.55
CA LEU A 19 -0.51 -1.79 9.45
C LEU A 19 0.05 -2.51 10.68
N ALA A 20 -0.43 -2.20 11.88
CA ALA A 20 0.02 -2.84 13.12
C ALA A 20 -0.22 -4.37 13.15
N ARG A 21 -1.10 -4.90 12.29
CA ARG A 21 -1.36 -6.35 12.16
C ARG A 21 -0.41 -7.06 11.20
N ILE A 22 0.41 -6.32 10.46
CA ILE A 22 1.31 -6.85 9.44
C ILE A 22 2.73 -6.89 10.00
N PRO A 23 3.49 -7.99 9.80
CA PRO A 23 4.90 -8.04 10.16
C PRO A 23 5.68 -6.86 9.58
N GLY A 24 6.38 -6.12 10.45
CA GLY A 24 7.12 -4.91 10.09
C GLY A 24 6.29 -3.62 9.99
N GLY A 25 4.96 -3.70 10.01
CA GLY A 25 4.11 -2.51 9.96
C GLY A 25 4.24 -1.59 11.17
N ARG A 26 4.63 -2.13 12.35
CA ARG A 26 4.93 -1.28 13.52
C ARG A 26 6.14 -0.39 13.30
N ALA A 27 7.20 -0.89 12.65
CA ALA A 27 8.37 -0.08 12.33
C ALA A 27 8.03 1.06 11.34
N LEU A 28 7.09 0.82 10.42
CA LEU A 28 6.54 1.85 9.54
C LEU A 28 5.80 2.92 10.34
N ILE A 29 4.92 2.53 11.26
CA ILE A 29 4.19 3.47 12.13
C ILE A 29 5.17 4.30 12.97
N ASP A 30 6.17 3.65 13.56
CA ASP A 30 7.16 4.30 14.39
C ASP A 30 8.02 5.30 13.57
N TRP A 31 8.27 5.06 12.27
CA TRP A 31 8.99 6.00 11.39
C TRP A 31 8.27 7.34 11.22
N PHE A 32 6.93 7.31 11.18
CA PHE A 32 6.07 8.49 11.11
C PHE A 32 5.98 9.28 12.43
N ASP A 33 6.50 8.75 13.54
CA ASP A 33 6.30 9.28 14.90
C ASP A 33 4.80 9.48 15.25
N GLY A 34 3.89 8.71 14.63
CA GLY A 34 2.45 8.95 14.74
C GLY A 34 1.60 8.19 13.73
N ALA A 35 0.40 8.72 13.47
CA ALA A 35 -0.53 8.12 12.52
C ALA A 35 -0.02 8.30 11.07
N PRO A 36 0.16 7.21 10.30
CA PRO A 36 0.80 7.30 8.97
C PRO A 36 0.03 8.16 7.99
N GLU A 37 0.77 8.93 7.18
CA GLU A 37 0.22 9.86 6.19
C GLU A 37 1.03 9.73 4.89
N PHE A 38 0.38 9.29 3.83
CA PHE A 38 1.03 8.94 2.55
C PHE A 38 0.69 9.93 1.44
N GLY A 39 0.20 11.12 1.78
CA GLY A 39 0.06 12.20 0.81
C GLY A 39 1.41 12.53 0.21
N ASP A 40 1.42 12.73 -1.11
CA ASP A 40 2.62 13.02 -1.89
C ASP A 40 3.69 11.90 -1.92
N ALA A 41 3.36 10.69 -1.44
CA ALA A 41 4.21 9.53 -1.61
C ALA A 41 4.23 9.07 -3.08
N GLU A 42 5.31 8.42 -3.52
CA GLU A 42 5.48 7.94 -4.90
C GLU A 42 5.53 6.41 -4.97
N VAL A 43 4.71 5.82 -5.85
CA VAL A 43 4.84 4.41 -6.23
C VAL A 43 6.05 4.25 -7.15
N VAL A 44 7.19 3.84 -6.61
CA VAL A 44 8.43 3.69 -7.37
C VAL A 44 8.49 2.38 -8.15
N SER A 45 7.79 1.33 -7.68
CA SER A 45 7.64 0.09 -8.45
C SER A 45 6.46 -0.75 -7.99
N LEU A 46 5.81 -1.38 -8.96
CA LEU A 46 4.89 -2.50 -8.77
C LEU A 46 5.45 -3.71 -9.52
N LEU A 47 6.03 -4.66 -8.80
CA LEU A 47 6.69 -5.84 -9.37
C LEU A 47 5.83 -7.07 -9.14
N LEU A 48 5.51 -7.78 -10.24
CA LEU A 48 4.97 -9.13 -10.22
C LEU A 48 6.09 -10.09 -10.59
N ASP A 49 6.53 -10.93 -9.65
CA ASP A 49 7.58 -11.91 -9.88
C ASP A 49 7.05 -13.33 -9.62
N ARG A 50 7.24 -14.22 -10.59
CA ARG A 50 6.83 -15.63 -10.49
C ARG A 50 7.78 -16.46 -9.62
N ARG A 51 9.05 -16.09 -9.57
CA ARG A 51 10.13 -16.84 -8.92
C ARG A 51 10.65 -16.17 -7.65
N GLY A 52 10.44 -14.85 -7.54
CA GLY A 52 10.77 -14.02 -6.39
C GLY A 52 9.54 -13.44 -5.70
N PRO A 53 9.75 -12.57 -4.70
CA PRO A 53 8.66 -11.83 -4.08
C PRO A 53 8.10 -10.79 -5.05
N SER A 54 6.78 -10.76 -5.19
CA SER A 54 6.11 -9.61 -5.78
C SER A 54 6.08 -8.47 -4.76
N THR A 55 6.29 -7.23 -5.20
CA THR A 55 6.44 -6.09 -4.28
C THR A 55 5.73 -4.84 -4.77
N LEU A 56 5.12 -4.11 -3.84
CA LEU A 56 4.75 -2.71 -4.01
C LEU A 56 5.76 -1.87 -3.22
N ARG A 57 6.43 -0.93 -3.89
CA ARG A 57 7.43 -0.05 -3.29
C ARG A 57 6.91 1.38 -3.35
N ILE A 58 6.85 2.03 -2.19
CA ILE A 58 6.36 3.41 -2.04
C ILE A 58 7.45 4.23 -1.37
N ALA A 59 7.96 5.24 -2.06
CA ALA A 59 8.92 6.20 -1.53
C ALA A 59 8.19 7.41 -0.95
N LEU A 60 8.70 7.95 0.15
CA LEU A 60 8.16 9.15 0.77
C LEU A 60 9.26 9.96 1.45
N ASP A 61 9.23 11.27 1.19
CA ASP A 61 9.94 12.28 1.94
C ASP A 61 8.97 12.94 2.92
N HIS A 62 9.21 12.80 4.23
CA HIS A 62 8.34 13.31 5.27
C HIS A 62 9.17 14.03 6.35
N HIS A 63 8.96 15.34 6.50
CA HIS A 63 9.63 16.17 7.52
C HIS A 63 11.17 16.00 7.61
N GLY A 64 11.84 15.86 6.46
CA GLY A 64 13.30 15.68 6.39
C GLY A 64 13.79 14.25 6.62
N LYS A 65 12.87 13.27 6.70
CA LYS A 65 13.17 11.85 6.66
C LYS A 65 12.76 11.28 5.30
N SER A 66 13.55 10.36 4.76
CA SER A 66 13.27 9.70 3.48
C SER A 66 13.31 8.19 3.66
N ALA A 67 12.29 7.50 3.15
CA ALA A 67 12.24 6.03 3.18
C ALA A 67 11.50 5.47 1.98
N THR A 68 11.86 4.24 1.61
CA THR A 68 11.05 3.39 0.75
C THR A 68 10.41 2.29 1.59
N PHE A 69 9.08 2.24 1.60
CA PHE A 69 8.29 1.18 2.19
C PHE A 69 8.08 0.09 1.15
N VAL A 70 8.53 -1.12 1.47
CA VAL A 70 8.43 -2.29 0.59
C VAL A 70 7.41 -3.24 1.17
N PHE A 71 6.29 -3.37 0.50
CA PHE A 71 5.25 -4.34 0.80
C PHE A 71 5.57 -5.60 0.00
N GLU A 72 5.95 -6.68 0.68
CA GLU A 72 6.04 -8.00 0.06
C GLU A 72 4.65 -8.58 -0.05
N LEU A 73 4.19 -8.80 -1.29
CA LEU A 73 2.83 -9.17 -1.60
C LEU A 73 2.76 -10.65 -2.00
N ALA A 74 1.80 -11.37 -1.42
CA ALA A 74 1.54 -12.77 -1.67
C ALA A 74 0.05 -12.98 -2.02
N ALA A 75 -0.31 -14.20 -2.46
CA ALA A 75 -1.71 -14.56 -2.77
C ALA A 75 -2.47 -13.48 -3.56
N TRP A 76 -1.84 -12.95 -4.62
CA TRP A 76 -2.40 -11.91 -5.45
C TRP A 76 -3.66 -12.40 -6.13
N ILE A 77 -4.66 -11.52 -6.18
CA ILE A 77 -5.89 -11.80 -6.89
C ILE A 77 -6.01 -10.87 -8.10
N ASP A 78 -6.17 -9.57 -7.86
CA ASP A 78 -6.46 -8.58 -8.87
C ASP A 78 -5.81 -7.23 -8.53
N ALA A 79 -5.60 -6.44 -9.57
CA ALA A 79 -5.13 -5.07 -9.48
C ALA A 79 -5.78 -4.24 -10.58
N ASP A 80 -6.33 -3.09 -10.20
CA ASP A 80 -6.81 -2.06 -11.12
C ASP A 80 -6.01 -0.80 -10.79
N VAL A 81 -4.89 -0.63 -11.49
CA VAL A 81 -3.99 0.51 -11.34
C VAL A 81 -3.92 1.25 -12.65
N ARG A 82 -4.07 2.57 -12.58
CA ARG A 82 -4.16 3.46 -13.75
C ARG A 82 -3.51 4.80 -13.43
N GLY A 83 -3.47 5.68 -14.44
CA GLY A 83 -2.94 7.05 -14.26
C GLY A 83 -1.42 7.13 -14.10
N PHE A 84 -0.68 6.12 -14.58
CA PHE A 84 0.78 6.12 -14.57
C PHE A 84 1.36 7.40 -15.20
N SER A 85 2.37 7.95 -14.56
CA SER A 85 3.12 9.11 -15.04
C SER A 85 4.60 8.94 -14.72
N HIS A 86 5.42 9.94 -15.08
CA HIS A 86 6.85 9.93 -14.74
C HIS A 86 7.11 10.13 -13.24
N GLN A 87 6.09 10.57 -12.48
CA GLN A 87 6.14 10.85 -11.05
C GLN A 87 4.88 10.22 -10.45
N ASN A 88 4.97 8.94 -10.07
CA ASN A 88 3.81 8.12 -9.73
C ASN A 88 3.24 8.46 -8.32
N VAL A 89 2.97 9.74 -8.09
CA VAL A 89 2.55 10.31 -6.81
C VAL A 89 1.10 9.96 -6.52
N ILE A 90 0.85 9.49 -5.30
CA ILE A 90 -0.47 9.13 -4.76
C ILE A 90 -0.94 10.18 -3.75
N GLY A 91 -2.25 10.35 -3.66
CA GLY A 91 -2.86 11.31 -2.72
C GLY A 91 -3.08 10.72 -1.33
N SER A 92 -3.07 9.40 -1.21
CA SER A 92 -3.21 8.66 0.03
C SER A 92 -2.86 7.19 -0.18
N LEU A 93 -2.59 6.49 0.92
CA LEU A 93 -2.59 5.04 0.99
C LEU A 93 -3.67 4.62 1.98
N THR A 94 -4.51 3.66 1.62
CA THR A 94 -5.41 3.02 2.56
C THR A 94 -5.26 1.51 2.52
N LEU A 95 -5.56 0.88 3.67
CA LEU A 95 -5.47 -0.55 3.84
C LEU A 95 -6.68 -1.04 4.63
N ARG A 96 -7.49 -1.87 3.97
CA ARG A 96 -8.68 -2.48 4.57
C ARG A 96 -8.71 -3.98 4.29
N ARG A 97 -9.43 -4.73 5.12
CA ARG A 97 -9.65 -6.15 4.83
C ARG A 97 -10.41 -6.27 3.51
N ALA A 98 -9.95 -7.18 2.66
CA ALA A 98 -10.63 -7.46 1.42
C ALA A 98 -12.01 -8.06 1.72
N GLU A 99 -13.04 -7.53 1.07
CA GLU A 99 -14.36 -8.13 1.11
C GLU A 99 -14.37 -9.41 0.29
N GLU A 100 -15.23 -10.35 0.70
CA GLU A 100 -15.51 -11.54 -0.08
C GLU A 100 -15.95 -11.15 -1.50
N ARG A 101 -15.40 -11.83 -2.50
CA ARG A 101 -15.83 -11.66 -3.89
C ARG A 101 -16.09 -12.99 -4.55
N GLU A 102 -16.91 -12.94 -5.59
CA GLU A 102 -17.05 -14.06 -6.50
C GLU A 102 -15.70 -14.35 -7.16
N VAL A 103 -15.22 -15.58 -6.99
CA VAL A 103 -14.04 -16.09 -7.69
C VAL A 103 -14.50 -16.64 -9.03
N GLN A 104 -13.93 -16.12 -10.11
CA GLN A 104 -14.32 -16.49 -11.46
C GLN A 104 -13.83 -17.91 -11.79
N PRO A 105 -14.51 -18.66 -12.68
CA PRO A 105 -14.16 -20.05 -12.97
C PRO A 105 -12.70 -20.26 -13.41
N TRP A 106 -12.12 -19.30 -14.15
CA TRP A 106 -10.72 -19.35 -14.59
C TRP A 106 -9.70 -19.13 -13.45
N GLU A 107 -10.12 -18.54 -12.34
CA GLU A 107 -9.27 -18.28 -11.16
C GLU A 107 -9.20 -19.52 -10.25
N LEU A 108 -10.24 -20.36 -10.24
CA LEU A 108 -10.27 -21.62 -9.48
C LEU A 108 -9.22 -22.63 -9.99
N GLY A 109 -9.04 -22.71 -11.31
CA GLY A 109 -8.10 -23.65 -11.96
C GLY A 109 -6.63 -23.36 -11.67
N VAL A 110 -6.30 -22.16 -11.18
CA VAL A 110 -4.93 -21.76 -10.81
C VAL A 110 -4.71 -21.70 -9.30
N GLY A 111 -5.69 -22.15 -8.50
CA GLY A 111 -5.60 -22.15 -7.04
C GLY A 111 -5.61 -20.75 -6.43
N CYS A 112 -6.26 -19.79 -7.10
CA CYS A 112 -6.43 -18.43 -6.58
C CYS A 112 -7.09 -18.48 -5.20
N ARG A 113 -6.52 -17.75 -4.24
CA ARG A 113 -7.06 -17.61 -2.88
C ARG A 113 -7.43 -16.15 -2.66
N PRO A 114 -8.48 -15.87 -1.88
CA PRO A 114 -8.75 -14.51 -1.49
C PRO A 114 -7.55 -13.92 -0.71
N GLY A 115 -6.73 -13.09 -1.34
CA GLY A 115 -5.86 -12.13 -0.67
C GLY A 115 -6.65 -11.31 0.36
N GLU A 116 -6.07 -11.18 1.55
CA GLU A 116 -6.74 -10.68 2.74
C GLU A 116 -6.89 -9.15 2.78
N TRP A 117 -6.12 -8.43 1.96
CA TRP A 117 -6.04 -6.99 2.00
C TRP A 117 -6.45 -6.35 0.68
N MET A 118 -7.19 -5.24 0.79
CA MET A 118 -7.37 -4.26 -0.26
C MET A 118 -6.46 -3.07 0.05
N ILE A 119 -5.45 -2.90 -0.79
CA ILE A 119 -4.54 -1.76 -0.79
C ILE A 119 -5.09 -0.76 -1.79
N GLU A 120 -5.30 0.49 -1.37
CA GLU A 120 -5.76 1.55 -2.26
C GLU A 120 -4.76 2.70 -2.28
N CYS A 121 -4.30 3.02 -3.48
CA CYS A 121 -3.53 4.22 -3.78
C CYS A 121 -4.51 5.29 -4.25
N GLY A 122 -4.73 6.32 -3.43
CA GLY A 122 -5.62 7.42 -3.75
C GLY A 122 -5.10 8.30 -4.91
N PRO A 123 -5.99 8.88 -5.73
CA PRO A 123 -5.57 9.67 -6.89
C PRO A 123 -4.83 10.95 -6.50
N CYS A 124 -3.73 11.23 -7.22
CA CYS A 124 -3.04 12.51 -7.24
C CYS A 124 -2.49 12.78 -8.65
N PHE A 125 -1.22 12.44 -8.93
CA PHE A 125 -0.56 12.66 -10.22
C PHE A 125 -0.02 11.35 -10.85
N GLY A 126 -0.25 10.21 -10.21
CA GLY A 126 0.42 8.96 -10.56
C GLY A 126 -0.42 7.70 -10.38
N ALA A 127 0.27 6.57 -10.28
CA ALA A 127 -0.30 5.23 -10.20
C ALA A 127 -1.31 5.06 -9.04
N TYR A 128 -2.59 5.31 -9.34
CA TYR A 128 -3.70 5.22 -8.40
C TYR A 128 -4.60 4.03 -8.74
N GLY A 129 -5.35 3.58 -7.75
CA GLY A 129 -6.28 2.45 -7.88
C GLY A 129 -6.10 1.45 -6.76
N THR A 130 -6.40 0.18 -7.02
CA THR A 130 -6.50 -0.86 -5.99
C THR A 130 -5.69 -2.09 -6.32
N ILE A 131 -5.15 -2.74 -5.29
CA ILE A 131 -4.43 -4.01 -5.37
C ILE A 131 -4.97 -4.93 -4.28
N ARG A 132 -5.40 -6.13 -4.67
CA ARG A 132 -5.90 -7.14 -3.74
C ARG A 132 -4.90 -8.29 -3.60
N ALA A 133 -4.34 -8.42 -2.40
CA ALA A 133 -3.27 -9.38 -2.10
C ALA A 133 -3.17 -9.63 -0.59
N ASP A 134 -2.41 -10.64 -0.20
CA ASP A 134 -1.82 -10.72 1.13
C ASP A 134 -0.59 -9.82 1.22
N ILE A 135 -0.31 -9.33 2.43
CA ILE A 135 0.93 -8.60 2.72
C ILE A 135 1.74 -9.49 3.68
N ALA A 136 2.77 -10.14 3.16
CA ALA A 136 3.60 -11.07 3.94
C ALA A 136 4.45 -10.33 4.99
N ARG A 137 5.02 -9.19 4.60
CA ARG A 137 5.72 -8.27 5.50
C ARG A 137 5.85 -6.88 4.87
N ILE A 138 6.21 -5.92 5.70
CA ILE A 138 6.62 -4.58 5.30
C ILE A 138 8.05 -4.35 5.76
N THR A 139 8.92 -3.89 4.87
CA THR A 139 10.28 -3.48 5.23
C THR A 139 10.50 -2.01 4.89
N LEU A 140 11.33 -1.35 5.69
CA LEU A 140 11.79 0.01 5.44
C LEU A 140 13.19 -0.07 4.86
N GLU A 141 13.35 0.49 3.69
CA GLU A 141 14.67 0.74 3.11
C GLU A 141 14.92 2.24 3.22
N GLN A 142 16.11 2.62 3.73
CA GLN A 142 16.51 4.02 3.70
C GLN A 142 16.64 4.44 2.24
N ALA A 143 16.08 5.60 1.89
CA ALA A 143 16.45 6.22 0.63
C ALA A 143 17.97 6.46 0.68
N PRO A 144 18.73 6.16 -0.39
CA PRO A 144 20.12 6.59 -0.45
C PRO A 144 20.16 8.10 -0.18
N ASP A 145 21.11 8.56 0.63
CA ASP A 145 21.38 9.99 0.78
C ASP A 145 21.51 10.59 -0.63
N ALA A 146 20.65 11.55 -0.95
CA ALA A 146 20.63 12.24 -2.23
C ALA A 146 21.89 13.09 -2.45
#